data_AF-A0A8E2AKK7-F1
#
_entry.id   AF-A0A8E2AKK7-F1
#
_cell.length_a   1.000
_cell.length_b   1.000
_cell.length_c   1.000
_cell.angle_alpha   90.00
_cell.angle_beta   90.00
_cell.angle_gamma   90.00
#
_symmetry.space_group_name_H-M   'P 1'
#
loop_
_entity.id
_entity.type
_entity.pdbx_description
1 polymer ?
#
loop_
_entity_poly.entity_id
_entity_poly.type
_entity_poly.pdbx_seq_one_letter_code
_entity_poly.pdbx_strand_id
1 'polypeptide(L)'
;MDAIVQGTGGLAVTDEMRAILSQPGFLKVKEGGKMLRTLYQKQSMAFDSFLLDKFAMACFFGASDKVKKNRRQYMRNLNQMIESKTAPSLNGRITPIPNDPNDHAATVKYLLEAGASPNVQDIVGHTALQHASMYDTPLNVVRCLLEHGANVNHQNRYGEVAIGFAAQSNRPEVAELLMEFGADVDIPDADGVSTSDILLGCGPQVMAAVRKWQRRRAGEAALFEEKKCDGCATTKANLMWCSRCKAARYCSVQCQREHWRTHKQDCRPINASNSVTVRPRYGVYLDSMSASDMIRQRVGIPIRATSKVRQAATHAPPLHPDEAKAMTVKVQIPYRPKEPLSSPVLWSGLLVYNKSRSFTCTVHRDNDFVSYDRIVEAVRTKGAGGAKAYFPAQLESGDKLIIKIGEVLAEQPF
;
A
#
# COMPACT_ATOMS: atom_id res chain seq x y z
N MET A 1 35.15 22.60 6.73
CA MET A 1 34.82 21.81 5.53
C MET A 1 35.19 20.38 5.86
N ASP A 2 34.21 19.52 6.11
CA ASP A 2 34.46 18.10 6.33
C ASP A 2 35.12 17.54 5.05
N ALA A 3 36.27 16.89 5.18
CA ALA A 3 37.00 16.34 4.06
C ALA A 3 36.14 15.27 3.35
N ILE A 4 36.01 15.36 2.03
CA ILE A 4 35.35 14.33 1.21
C ILE A 4 36.15 13.04 1.37
N VAL A 5 35.57 12.06 2.07
CA VAL A 5 36.19 10.75 2.23
C VAL A 5 36.01 9.98 0.92
N GLN A 6 37.10 9.78 0.18
CA GLN A 6 37.09 8.94 -1.02
C GLN A 6 36.52 7.55 -0.70
N GLY A 7 35.66 7.04 -1.59
CA GLY A 7 35.02 5.73 -1.43
C GLY A 7 33.57 5.79 -0.92
N THR A 8 33.15 6.91 -0.32
CA THR A 8 31.83 7.06 0.31
C THR A 8 30.74 7.62 -0.60
N GLY A 9 31.09 7.95 -1.86
CA GLY A 9 30.16 8.62 -2.78
C GLY A 9 29.93 10.10 -2.44
N GLY A 10 30.86 10.71 -1.69
CA GLY A 10 30.75 12.12 -1.27
C GLY A 10 29.80 12.36 -0.09
N LEU A 11 29.22 11.29 0.49
CA LEU A 11 28.35 11.38 1.65
C LEU A 11 29.16 11.73 2.90
N ALA A 12 28.78 12.80 3.60
CA ALA A 12 29.39 13.20 4.85
C ALA A 12 28.38 13.18 6.00
N VAL A 13 28.81 12.71 7.17
CA VAL A 13 28.09 12.91 8.43
C VAL A 13 28.62 14.20 9.05
N THR A 14 27.84 15.27 9.02
CA THR A 14 28.27 16.56 9.58
C THR A 14 28.32 16.52 11.11
N ASP A 15 29.04 17.44 11.74
CA ASP A 15 29.06 17.55 13.20
C ASP A 15 27.66 17.76 13.80
N GLU A 16 26.80 18.50 13.10
CA GLU A 16 25.38 18.66 13.48
C GLU A 16 24.64 17.31 13.48
N MET A 17 24.86 16.47 12.45
CA MET A 17 24.27 15.13 12.41
C MET A 17 24.81 14.26 13.54
N ARG A 18 26.12 14.29 13.81
CA ARG A 18 26.76 13.54 14.91
C ARG A 18 26.18 13.96 16.25
N ALA A 19 26.00 15.25 16.48
CA ALA A 19 25.41 15.79 17.70
C ALA A 19 23.98 15.25 17.91
N ILE A 20 23.13 15.28 16.87
CA ILE A 20 21.77 14.76 16.97
C ILE A 20 21.78 13.23 17.20
N LEU A 21 22.61 12.50 16.46
CA LEU A 21 22.70 11.03 16.53
C LEU A 21 23.27 10.52 17.86
N SER A 22 24.02 11.34 18.59
CA SER A 22 24.56 10.98 19.92
C SER A 22 23.49 10.77 20.99
N GLN A 23 22.28 11.31 20.77
CA GLN A 23 21.15 11.12 21.68
C GLN A 23 20.74 9.63 21.73
N PRO A 24 20.49 9.06 22.92
CA PRO A 24 20.03 7.68 23.05
C PRO A 24 18.57 7.52 22.60
N GLY A 25 18.15 6.29 22.29
CA GLY A 25 16.73 6.00 21.95
C GLY A 25 16.25 6.63 20.64
N PHE A 26 14.96 6.51 20.31
CA PHE A 26 14.43 7.07 19.07
C PHE A 26 14.38 8.60 19.07
N LEU A 27 14.47 9.20 17.89
CA LEU A 27 14.47 10.64 17.66
C LEU A 27 13.10 11.11 17.18
N LYS A 28 12.36 11.78 18.06
CA LYS A 28 11.09 12.42 17.71
C LYS A 28 11.29 13.58 16.75
N VAL A 29 10.24 13.95 16.03
CA VAL A 29 10.24 15.13 15.14
C VAL A 29 10.72 16.40 15.87
N LYS A 30 10.27 16.61 17.12
CA LYS A 30 10.63 17.78 17.94
C LYS A 30 12.01 17.71 18.60
N GLU A 31 12.58 16.51 18.72
CA GLU A 31 13.85 16.23 19.43
C GLU A 31 15.03 16.14 18.43
N GLY A 32 14.98 16.94 17.37
CA GLY A 32 16.00 16.97 16.31
C GLY A 32 15.78 15.97 15.17
N GLY A 33 14.80 15.06 15.26
CA GLY A 33 14.50 14.10 14.20
C GLY A 33 14.14 14.76 12.86
N LYS A 34 13.39 15.87 12.87
CA LYS A 34 13.10 16.65 11.65
C LYS A 34 14.37 17.22 11.03
N MET A 35 15.25 17.79 11.85
CA MET A 35 16.51 18.37 11.39
C MET A 35 17.41 17.28 10.80
N LEU A 36 17.54 16.14 11.48
CA LEU A 36 18.32 15.00 10.98
C LEU A 36 17.78 14.49 9.64
N ARG A 37 16.45 14.40 9.45
CA ARG A 37 15.85 14.05 8.14
C ARG A 37 16.27 15.05 7.05
N THR A 38 16.22 16.35 7.34
CA THR A 38 16.64 17.39 6.38
C THR A 38 18.13 17.31 6.05
N LEU A 39 18.99 17.15 7.05
CA LEU A 39 20.43 17.01 6.86
C LEU A 39 20.77 15.72 6.09
N TYR A 40 20.17 14.60 6.47
CA TYR A 40 20.32 13.32 5.79
C TYR A 40 19.89 13.42 4.32
N GLN A 41 18.74 14.05 4.03
CA GLN A 41 18.27 14.25 2.66
C GLN A 41 19.24 15.15 1.86
N LYS A 42 19.72 16.24 2.46
CA LYS A 42 20.69 17.14 1.82
C LYS A 42 21.99 16.42 1.47
N GLN A 43 22.51 15.59 2.38
CA GLN A 43 23.69 14.76 2.13
C GLN A 43 23.41 13.72 1.04
N SER A 44 22.25 13.06 1.09
CA SER A 44 21.83 12.10 0.07
C SER A 44 21.75 12.72 -1.33
N MET A 45 21.35 14.00 -1.44
CA MET A 45 21.32 14.72 -2.71
C MET A 45 22.70 15.12 -3.24
N ALA A 46 23.71 15.19 -2.37
CA ALA A 46 25.10 15.45 -2.74
C ALA A 46 25.85 14.18 -3.15
N PHE A 47 25.16 13.03 -3.17
CA PHE A 47 25.73 11.75 -3.56
C PHE A 47 26.26 11.80 -5.00
N ASP A 48 27.51 11.38 -5.17
CA ASP A 48 28.18 11.20 -6.46
C ASP A 48 28.74 9.78 -6.58
N SER A 49 28.19 9.00 -7.53
CA SER A 49 28.63 7.63 -7.79
C SER A 49 30.09 7.52 -8.25
N PHE A 50 30.68 8.58 -8.82
CA PHE A 50 32.09 8.58 -9.24
C PHE A 50 33.06 8.67 -8.07
N LEU A 51 32.58 9.08 -6.88
CA LEU A 51 33.35 9.11 -5.65
C LEU A 51 33.27 7.80 -4.86
N LEU A 52 32.55 6.79 -5.37
CA LEU A 52 32.54 5.45 -4.81
C LEU A 52 33.84 4.71 -5.15
N ASP A 53 34.26 3.83 -4.25
CA ASP A 53 35.33 2.90 -4.58
C ASP A 53 34.84 1.89 -5.64
N LYS A 54 35.78 1.14 -6.23
CA LYS A 54 35.45 0.18 -7.30
C LYS A 54 34.46 -0.91 -6.86
N PHE A 55 34.45 -1.29 -5.58
CA PHE A 55 33.51 -2.26 -5.04
C PHE A 55 32.11 -1.68 -4.94
N ALA A 56 32.00 -0.57 -4.23
CA ALA A 56 30.76 0.10 -3.95
C ALA A 56 30.10 0.54 -5.27
N MET A 57 30.88 1.02 -6.24
CA MET A 57 30.40 1.32 -7.59
C MET A 57 29.86 0.07 -8.31
N ALA A 58 30.55 -1.07 -8.23
CA ALA A 58 30.06 -2.31 -8.83
C ALA A 58 28.76 -2.81 -8.17
N CYS A 59 28.63 -2.68 -6.85
CA CYS A 59 27.40 -3.02 -6.14
C CYS A 59 26.26 -2.06 -6.48
N PHE A 60 26.55 -0.77 -6.51
CA PHE A 60 25.63 0.32 -6.85
C PHE A 60 24.99 0.13 -8.22
N PHE A 61 25.78 -0.26 -9.23
CA PHE A 61 25.28 -0.53 -10.57
C PHE A 61 24.74 -1.96 -10.75
N GLY A 62 24.85 -2.86 -9.77
CA GLY A 62 24.40 -4.25 -9.92
C GLY A 62 25.29 -5.12 -10.82
N ALA A 63 26.57 -4.77 -10.94
CA ALA A 63 27.53 -5.47 -11.81
C ALA A 63 28.06 -6.76 -11.14
N SER A 64 27.21 -7.78 -11.03
CA SER A 64 27.47 -9.01 -10.27
C SER A 64 28.78 -9.72 -10.66
N ASP A 65 29.16 -9.71 -11.94
CA ASP A 65 30.43 -10.30 -12.40
C ASP A 65 31.66 -9.56 -11.86
N LYS A 66 31.61 -8.23 -11.77
CA LYS A 66 32.70 -7.43 -11.20
C LYS A 66 32.79 -7.67 -9.69
N VAL A 67 31.65 -7.79 -9.01
CA VAL A 67 31.56 -8.15 -7.59
C VAL A 67 32.13 -9.55 -7.31
N LYS A 68 31.86 -10.53 -8.18
CA LYS A 68 32.40 -11.89 -8.04
C LYS A 68 33.92 -11.93 -8.27
N LYS A 69 34.45 -11.16 -9.23
CA LYS A 69 35.86 -11.19 -9.62
C LYS A 69 36.85 -10.68 -8.56
N ASN A 70 36.48 -9.75 -7.67
CA ASN A 70 37.42 -9.22 -6.65
C ASN A 70 37.14 -9.67 -5.20
N ARG A 71 36.58 -10.88 -5.02
CA ARG A 71 36.15 -11.49 -3.74
C ARG A 71 37.07 -11.23 -2.52
N ARG A 72 38.40 -11.33 -2.67
CA ARG A 72 39.35 -11.19 -1.54
C ARG A 72 39.52 -9.76 -1.02
N GLN A 73 39.49 -8.76 -1.90
CA GLN A 73 39.56 -7.35 -1.51
C GLN A 73 38.22 -6.90 -0.90
N TYR A 74 37.12 -7.49 -1.37
CA TYR A 74 35.76 -7.17 -0.94
C TYR A 74 35.40 -7.65 0.47
N MET A 75 35.87 -8.82 0.94
CA MET A 75 35.60 -9.25 2.32
C MET A 75 36.28 -8.33 3.36
N ARG A 76 37.43 -7.72 3.02
CA ARG A 76 38.07 -6.69 3.87
C ARG A 76 37.27 -5.39 3.86
N ASN A 77 36.86 -4.90 2.70
CA ASN A 77 36.07 -3.67 2.59
C ASN A 77 34.67 -3.82 3.17
N LEU A 78 34.04 -5.01 3.07
CA LEU A 78 32.73 -5.29 3.64
C LEU A 78 32.77 -5.19 5.16
N ASN A 79 33.78 -5.76 5.82
CA ASN A 79 33.97 -5.61 7.27
C ASN A 79 34.24 -4.14 7.65
N GLN A 80 35.07 -3.43 6.88
CA GLN A 80 35.35 -2.01 7.13
C GLN A 80 34.13 -1.10 6.89
N MET A 81 33.27 -1.41 5.91
CA MET A 81 32.00 -0.71 5.62
C MET A 81 30.91 -1.01 6.67
N ILE A 82 30.90 -2.24 7.20
CA ILE A 82 30.05 -2.63 8.33
C ILE A 82 30.48 -1.87 9.60
N GLU A 83 31.79 -1.78 9.85
CA GLU A 83 32.36 -1.07 11.00
C GLU A 83 32.19 0.44 10.91
N SER A 84 32.26 1.03 9.72
CA SER A 84 32.17 2.48 9.53
C SER A 84 30.74 3.04 9.58
N LYS A 85 29.69 2.18 9.55
CA LYS A 85 28.29 2.59 9.33
C LYS A 85 28.08 3.43 8.06
N THR A 86 29.08 3.47 7.18
CA THR A 86 29.03 4.17 5.88
C THR A 86 28.71 3.18 4.77
N ALA A 87 27.93 2.13 5.06
CA ALA A 87 27.37 1.29 4.01
C ALA A 87 26.75 2.27 3.00
N PRO A 88 27.32 2.39 1.79
CA PRO A 88 26.75 3.24 0.77
C PRO A 88 25.38 2.63 0.60
N SER A 89 24.38 3.40 1.01
CA SER A 89 23.03 3.11 0.63
C SER A 89 23.12 2.79 -0.87
N LEU A 90 22.67 1.61 -1.27
CA LEU A 90 22.51 1.21 -2.68
C LEU A 90 21.43 2.10 -3.37
N ASN A 91 21.29 3.36 -2.91
CA ASN A 91 20.36 4.42 -3.31
C ASN A 91 20.79 5.13 -4.59
N GLY A 92 21.69 4.54 -5.35
CA GLY A 92 21.72 4.80 -6.77
C GLY A 92 20.44 4.31 -7.36
N ARG A 93 19.55 5.24 -7.72
CA ARG A 93 18.39 5.01 -8.56
C ARG A 93 18.46 3.63 -9.23
N ILE A 94 17.86 2.63 -8.59
CA ILE A 94 17.57 1.33 -9.19
C ILE A 94 16.40 1.55 -10.13
N THR A 95 16.47 2.59 -10.96
CA THR A 95 15.67 2.72 -12.17
C THR A 95 16.40 1.83 -13.15
N PRO A 96 15.80 0.69 -13.55
CA PRO A 96 16.37 -0.12 -14.61
C PRO A 96 16.62 0.80 -15.80
N ILE A 97 17.88 0.97 -16.20
CA ILE A 97 18.15 1.59 -17.49
C ILE A 97 17.67 0.55 -18.52
N PRO A 98 16.82 0.91 -19.49
CA PRO A 98 16.41 -0.05 -20.52
C PRO A 98 17.64 -0.67 -21.19
N ASN A 99 17.72 -2.00 -21.24
CA ASN A 99 18.86 -2.78 -21.72
C ASN A 99 20.14 -2.74 -20.85
N ASP A 100 20.02 -2.41 -19.56
CA ASP A 100 21.14 -2.61 -18.61
C ASP A 100 21.41 -4.11 -18.41
N PRO A 101 22.61 -4.64 -18.71
CA PRO A 101 22.96 -6.02 -18.42
C PRO A 101 23.14 -6.30 -16.92
N ASN A 102 23.09 -5.26 -16.06
CA ASN A 102 23.31 -5.41 -14.63
C ASN A 102 22.07 -5.92 -13.88
N ASP A 103 22.32 -6.77 -12.89
CA ASP A 103 21.29 -7.43 -12.07
C ASP A 103 21.57 -7.17 -10.58
N HIS A 104 20.85 -6.20 -10.02
CA HIS A 104 20.90 -5.89 -8.59
C HIS A 104 20.47 -7.08 -7.74
N ALA A 105 19.52 -7.90 -8.18
CA ALA A 105 19.07 -9.05 -7.40
C ALA A 105 20.15 -10.14 -7.35
N ALA A 106 20.80 -10.44 -8.48
CA ALA A 106 21.95 -11.36 -8.50
C ALA A 106 23.11 -10.84 -7.65
N THR A 107 23.36 -9.53 -7.67
CA THR A 107 24.40 -8.91 -6.85
C THR A 107 24.09 -9.00 -5.36
N VAL A 108 22.87 -8.62 -4.95
CA VAL A 108 22.40 -8.70 -3.56
C VAL A 108 22.43 -10.14 -3.06
N LYS A 109 21.91 -11.08 -3.85
CA LYS A 109 21.94 -12.52 -3.53
C LYS A 109 23.37 -13.00 -3.31
N TYR A 110 24.29 -12.68 -4.20
CA TYR A 110 25.69 -13.07 -4.06
C TYR A 110 26.33 -12.50 -2.78
N LEU A 111 26.07 -11.23 -2.45
CA LEU A 111 26.60 -10.62 -1.22
C LEU A 111 26.08 -11.31 0.03
N LEU A 112 24.78 -11.63 0.07
CA LEU A 112 24.14 -12.33 1.19
C LEU A 112 24.66 -13.77 1.32
N GLU A 113 24.79 -14.50 0.21
CA GLU A 113 25.40 -15.85 0.17
C GLU A 113 26.89 -15.83 0.57
N ALA A 114 27.58 -14.70 0.36
CA ALA A 114 28.95 -14.49 0.80
C ALA A 114 29.07 -14.09 2.28
N GLY A 115 27.96 -13.99 3.02
CA GLY A 115 27.92 -13.70 4.45
C GLY A 115 27.69 -12.23 4.82
N ALA A 116 27.34 -11.36 3.87
CA ALA A 116 26.90 -10.02 4.20
C ALA A 116 25.60 -10.08 5.02
N SER A 117 25.54 -9.33 6.12
CA SER A 117 24.30 -9.25 6.91
C SER A 117 23.26 -8.38 6.20
N PRO A 118 21.99 -8.85 6.05
CA PRO A 118 20.91 -8.03 5.49
C PRO A 118 20.45 -6.91 6.44
N ASN A 119 20.87 -6.96 7.70
CA ASN A 119 20.42 -6.08 8.79
C ASN A 119 21.44 -4.98 9.14
N VAL A 120 22.46 -4.78 8.30
CA VAL A 120 23.37 -3.65 8.44
C VAL A 120 22.57 -2.35 8.31
N GLN A 121 22.84 -1.42 9.22
CA GLN A 121 22.17 -0.14 9.32
C GLN A 121 23.05 0.98 8.78
N ASP A 122 22.44 1.94 8.08
CA ASP A 122 23.10 3.21 7.79
C ASP A 122 23.15 4.13 9.03
N ILE A 123 23.69 5.35 8.84
CA ILE A 123 23.89 6.33 9.90
C ILE A 123 22.60 6.77 10.62
N VAL A 124 21.43 6.64 9.99
CA VAL A 124 20.12 6.94 10.59
C VAL A 124 19.35 5.67 10.92
N GLY A 125 20.00 4.51 10.90
CA GLY A 125 19.41 3.25 11.31
C GLY A 125 18.60 2.53 10.22
N HIS A 126 18.63 2.98 8.95
CA HIS A 126 17.91 2.26 7.91
C HIS A 126 18.64 1.00 7.48
N THR A 127 17.90 -0.08 7.25
CA THR A 127 18.40 -1.31 6.60
C THR A 127 18.19 -1.29 5.10
N ALA A 128 18.83 -2.22 4.40
CA ALA A 128 18.60 -2.44 2.98
C ALA A 128 17.11 -2.70 2.65
N LEU A 129 16.39 -3.38 3.53
CA LEU A 129 14.95 -3.65 3.34
C LEU A 129 14.10 -2.37 3.42
N GLN A 130 14.40 -1.46 4.36
CA GLN A 130 13.68 -0.19 4.48
C GLN A 130 13.91 0.70 3.25
N HIS A 131 15.17 0.82 2.78
CA HIS A 131 15.49 1.51 1.52
C HIS A 131 14.76 0.86 0.33
N ALA A 132 14.85 -0.47 0.21
CA ALA A 132 14.18 -1.22 -0.85
C ALA A 132 12.65 -1.13 -0.80
N SER A 133 12.06 -0.75 0.34
CA SER A 133 10.63 -0.52 0.53
C SER A 133 10.19 0.89 0.13
N MET A 134 11.07 1.88 0.31
CA MET A 134 10.79 3.29 0.02
C MET A 134 10.87 3.61 -1.48
N TYR A 135 11.85 3.07 -2.19
CA TYR A 135 12.17 3.42 -3.59
C TYR A 135 11.64 2.41 -4.60
N ASP A 136 11.74 2.67 -5.91
CA ASP A 136 11.23 1.79 -6.97
C ASP A 136 12.12 0.56 -7.23
N THR A 137 12.60 -0.07 -6.15
CA THR A 137 13.46 -1.25 -6.19
C THR A 137 12.71 -2.46 -6.74
N PRO A 138 13.32 -3.27 -7.63
CA PRO A 138 12.72 -4.51 -8.12
C PRO A 138 12.25 -5.43 -6.98
N LEU A 139 11.05 -6.01 -7.13
CA LEU A 139 10.42 -6.84 -6.10
C LEU A 139 11.26 -8.06 -5.71
N ASN A 140 12.02 -8.62 -6.66
CA ASN A 140 12.93 -9.74 -6.41
C ASN A 140 14.07 -9.39 -5.44
N VAL A 141 14.54 -8.14 -5.40
CA VAL A 141 15.53 -7.69 -4.40
C VAL A 141 14.92 -7.69 -3.00
N VAL A 142 13.69 -7.15 -2.86
CA VAL A 142 12.97 -7.13 -1.58
C VAL A 142 12.76 -8.57 -1.08
N ARG A 143 12.31 -9.47 -1.97
CA ARG A 143 12.13 -10.90 -1.65
C ARG A 143 13.43 -11.54 -1.22
N CYS A 144 14.51 -11.32 -1.97
CA CYS A 144 15.81 -11.87 -1.65
C CYS A 144 16.30 -11.44 -0.25
N LEU A 145 16.14 -10.17 0.12
CA LEU A 145 16.51 -9.68 1.45
C LEU A 145 15.71 -10.38 2.55
N LEU A 146 14.39 -10.52 2.37
CA LEU A 146 13.51 -11.18 3.34
C LEU A 146 13.82 -12.68 3.49
N GLU A 147 14.05 -13.38 2.38
CA GLU A 147 14.43 -14.81 2.37
C GLU A 147 15.78 -15.07 3.06
N HIS A 148 16.68 -14.07 3.08
CA HIS A 148 17.97 -14.16 3.76
C HIS A 148 17.94 -13.58 5.19
N GLY A 149 16.76 -13.34 5.77
CA GLY A 149 16.63 -12.97 7.19
C GLY A 149 16.71 -11.48 7.47
N ALA A 150 16.39 -10.61 6.50
CA ALA A 150 16.15 -9.20 6.80
C ALA A 150 15.02 -9.07 7.84
N ASN A 151 15.27 -8.31 8.91
CA ASN A 151 14.27 -8.04 9.94
C ASN A 151 13.20 -7.10 9.37
N VAL A 152 12.03 -7.67 9.06
CA VAL A 152 10.87 -6.97 8.49
C VAL A 152 10.36 -5.83 9.39
N ASN A 153 10.56 -5.95 10.70
CA ASN A 153 10.07 -5.04 11.73
C ASN A 153 11.21 -4.22 12.37
N HIS A 154 12.36 -4.10 11.70
CA HIS A 154 13.45 -3.25 12.18
C HIS A 154 13.01 -1.79 12.26
N GLN A 155 13.33 -1.13 13.38
CA GLN A 155 13.04 0.27 13.64
C GLN A 155 14.31 1.11 13.45
N ASN A 156 14.25 2.11 12.56
CA ASN A 156 15.35 3.06 12.35
C ASN A 156 15.46 4.06 13.53
N ARG A 157 16.33 5.07 13.42
CA ARG A 157 16.47 6.12 14.47
C ARG A 157 15.18 6.92 14.70
N TYR A 158 14.23 6.89 13.79
CA TYR A 158 12.92 7.53 13.92
C TYR A 158 11.82 6.58 14.39
N GLY A 159 12.14 5.31 14.70
CA GLY A 159 11.16 4.30 15.08
C GLY A 159 10.37 3.71 13.90
N GLU A 160 10.68 4.09 12.65
CA GLU A 160 9.90 3.70 11.47
C GLU A 160 10.28 2.29 10.99
N VAL A 161 9.29 1.57 10.44
CA VAL A 161 9.42 0.19 9.94
C VAL A 161 9.22 0.11 8.41
N ALA A 162 9.68 -0.98 7.79
CA ALA A 162 9.67 -1.15 6.33
C ALA A 162 8.27 -0.99 5.69
N ILE A 163 7.22 -1.50 6.35
CA ILE A 163 5.85 -1.44 5.82
C ILE A 163 5.29 -0.01 5.77
N GLY A 164 5.71 0.86 6.69
CA GLY A 164 5.36 2.28 6.67
C GLY A 164 5.87 2.97 5.41
N PHE A 165 7.11 2.68 5.00
CA PHE A 165 7.69 3.21 3.77
C PHE A 165 6.99 2.69 2.51
N ALA A 166 6.70 1.38 2.45
CA ALA A 166 5.96 0.81 1.33
C ALA A 166 4.56 1.43 1.18
N ALA A 167 3.91 1.73 2.32
CA ALA A 167 2.60 2.36 2.34
C ALA A 167 2.66 3.82 1.87
N GLN A 168 3.56 4.62 2.42
CA GLN A 168 3.73 6.02 2.03
C GLN A 168 4.13 6.19 0.55
N SER A 169 4.94 5.26 0.02
CA SER A 169 5.35 5.25 -1.39
C SER A 169 4.32 4.64 -2.34
N ASN A 170 3.18 4.15 -1.85
CA ASN A 170 2.13 3.44 -2.59
C ASN A 170 2.67 2.24 -3.41
N ARG A 171 3.35 1.31 -2.73
CA ARG A 171 3.98 0.12 -3.33
C ARG A 171 3.28 -1.16 -2.86
N PRO A 172 2.11 -1.49 -3.42
CA PRO A 172 1.25 -2.57 -2.92
C PRO A 172 1.92 -3.95 -3.00
N GLU A 173 2.71 -4.24 -4.03
CA GLU A 173 3.41 -5.52 -4.17
C GLU A 173 4.47 -5.71 -3.09
N VAL A 174 5.13 -4.62 -2.68
CA VAL A 174 6.09 -4.66 -1.57
C VAL A 174 5.38 -4.76 -0.24
N ALA A 175 4.28 -4.02 -0.03
CA ALA A 175 3.47 -4.16 1.19
C ALA A 175 2.91 -5.59 1.36
N GLU A 176 2.42 -6.20 0.27
CA GLU A 176 1.97 -7.60 0.24
C GLU A 176 3.09 -8.55 0.69
N LEU A 177 4.29 -8.37 0.14
CA LEU A 177 5.46 -9.20 0.45
C LEU A 177 5.95 -8.99 1.90
N LEU A 178 5.97 -7.75 2.40
CA LEU A 178 6.31 -7.48 3.80
C LEU A 178 5.29 -8.15 4.74
N MET A 179 4.00 -8.10 4.42
CA MET A 179 2.96 -8.79 5.19
C MET A 179 3.08 -10.32 5.11
N GLU A 180 3.47 -10.88 3.97
CA GLU A 180 3.79 -12.31 3.82
C GLU A 180 4.87 -12.74 4.82
N PHE A 181 5.89 -11.90 5.02
CA PHE A 181 7.01 -12.14 5.93
C PHE A 181 6.79 -11.66 7.38
N GLY A 182 5.54 -11.38 7.77
CA GLY A 182 5.22 -11.09 9.17
C GLY A 182 5.39 -9.62 9.59
N ALA A 183 5.36 -8.67 8.64
CA ALA A 183 5.34 -7.24 8.99
C ALA A 183 4.20 -6.92 9.97
N ASP A 184 4.52 -6.11 10.96
CA ASP A 184 3.59 -5.55 11.93
C ASP A 184 3.32 -4.08 11.59
N VAL A 185 2.05 -3.76 11.40
CA VAL A 185 1.59 -2.41 11.02
C VAL A 185 1.31 -1.53 12.23
N ASP A 186 1.26 -2.11 13.42
CA ASP A 186 0.90 -1.43 14.66
C ASP A 186 2.13 -1.00 15.48
N ILE A 187 3.35 -1.28 14.99
CA ILE A 187 4.59 -0.74 15.57
C ILE A 187 4.59 0.79 15.41
N PRO A 188 4.59 1.56 16.52
CA PRO A 188 4.63 3.01 16.46
C PRO A 188 6.05 3.51 16.21
N ASP A 189 6.14 4.61 15.46
CA ASP A 189 7.37 5.39 15.33
C ASP A 189 7.66 6.19 16.62
N ALA A 190 8.74 7.00 16.59
CA ALA A 190 9.14 7.82 17.72
C ALA A 190 8.05 8.81 18.20
N ASP A 191 7.20 9.27 17.28
CA ASP A 191 6.13 10.22 17.54
C ASP A 191 4.79 9.51 17.85
N GLY A 192 4.79 8.18 17.98
CA GLY A 192 3.62 7.38 18.32
C GLY A 192 2.72 7.06 17.12
N VAL A 193 3.17 7.28 15.89
CA VAL A 193 2.41 7.03 14.67
C VAL A 193 2.79 5.67 14.10
N SER A 194 1.80 4.79 13.93
CA SER A 194 1.98 3.49 13.31
C SER A 194 1.60 3.48 11.83
N THR A 195 1.87 2.37 11.14
CA THR A 195 1.43 2.24 9.74
C THR A 195 -0.09 2.11 9.64
N SER A 196 -0.75 1.49 10.62
CA SER A 196 -2.20 1.35 10.64
C SER A 196 -2.91 2.71 10.74
N ASP A 197 -2.34 3.68 11.47
CA ASP A 197 -2.87 5.05 11.58
C ASP A 197 -2.91 5.80 10.24
N ILE A 198 -1.92 5.58 9.37
CA ILE A 198 -1.80 6.28 8.08
C ILE A 198 -2.36 5.49 6.89
N LEU A 199 -2.60 4.17 7.07
CA LEU A 199 -2.97 3.24 6.01
C LEU A 199 -4.20 3.70 5.21
N LEU A 200 -5.15 4.38 5.87
CA LEU A 200 -6.35 4.91 5.23
C LEU A 200 -6.03 5.91 4.11
N GLY A 201 -4.96 6.68 4.26
CA GLY A 201 -4.47 7.67 3.29
C GLY A 201 -3.54 7.10 2.22
N CYS A 202 -2.83 6.00 2.48
CA CYS A 202 -1.74 5.48 1.64
C CYS A 202 -2.15 4.91 0.27
N GLY A 203 -3.45 4.77 0.00
CA GLY A 203 -4.00 4.31 -1.27
C GLY A 203 -4.77 2.99 -1.18
N PRO A 204 -5.70 2.73 -2.11
CA PRO A 204 -6.58 1.57 -2.06
C PRO A 204 -5.85 0.24 -2.28
N GLN A 205 -4.79 0.19 -3.10
CA GLN A 205 -4.06 -1.04 -3.37
C GLN A 205 -3.24 -1.51 -2.17
N VAL A 206 -2.48 -0.60 -1.53
CA VAL A 206 -1.72 -0.94 -0.31
C VAL A 206 -2.66 -1.37 0.80
N MET A 207 -3.77 -0.64 1.00
CA MET A 207 -4.74 -1.03 2.00
C MET A 207 -5.31 -2.42 1.75
N ALA A 208 -5.68 -2.73 0.50
CA ALA A 208 -6.19 -4.06 0.16
C ALA A 208 -5.17 -5.15 0.47
N ALA A 209 -3.89 -4.94 0.12
CA ALA A 209 -2.80 -5.86 0.44
C ALA A 209 -2.66 -6.09 1.95
N VAL A 210 -2.60 -5.02 2.75
CA VAL A 210 -2.46 -5.12 4.21
C VAL A 210 -3.68 -5.80 4.85
N ARG A 211 -4.90 -5.37 4.49
CA ARG A 211 -6.15 -5.90 5.05
C ARG A 211 -6.37 -7.37 4.71
N LYS A 212 -5.98 -7.79 3.50
CA LYS A 212 -5.96 -9.20 3.09
C LYS A 212 -5.18 -10.05 4.08
N TRP A 213 -3.96 -9.64 4.43
CA TRP A 213 -3.12 -10.38 5.36
C TRP A 213 -3.60 -10.28 6.81
N GLN A 214 -4.11 -9.14 7.25
CA GLN A 214 -4.75 -9.02 8.57
C GLN A 214 -5.91 -10.01 8.73
N ARG A 215 -6.81 -10.09 7.73
CA ARG A 215 -7.89 -11.09 7.72
C ARG A 215 -7.38 -12.52 7.76
N ARG A 216 -6.40 -12.85 6.91
CA ARG A 216 -5.79 -14.19 6.88
C ARG A 216 -5.21 -14.58 8.24
N ARG A 217 -4.50 -13.66 8.90
CA ARG A 217 -3.94 -13.86 10.25
C ARG A 217 -5.03 -14.00 11.33
N ALA A 218 -6.15 -13.29 11.18
CA ALA A 218 -7.31 -13.39 12.07
C ALA A 218 -8.22 -14.61 11.78
N GLY A 219 -7.98 -15.37 10.71
CA GLY A 219 -8.87 -16.46 10.27
C GLY A 219 -10.20 -15.97 9.67
N GLU A 220 -10.28 -14.68 9.31
CA GLU A 220 -11.48 -14.09 8.72
C GLU A 220 -11.56 -14.40 7.23
N ALA A 221 -12.65 -15.07 6.82
CA ALA A 221 -12.97 -15.25 5.41
C ALA A 221 -13.75 -14.02 4.89
N ALA A 222 -13.25 -13.37 3.85
CA ALA A 222 -13.97 -12.30 3.15
C ALA A 222 -14.32 -12.71 1.73
N LEU A 223 -15.54 -12.38 1.32
CA LEU A 223 -15.98 -12.55 -0.07
C LEU A 223 -15.18 -11.60 -0.98
N PHE A 224 -14.86 -12.09 -2.17
CA PHE A 224 -14.11 -11.36 -3.22
C PHE A 224 -12.69 -10.93 -2.85
N GLU A 225 -12.03 -11.66 -1.94
CA GLU A 225 -10.58 -11.51 -1.73
C GLU A 225 -9.78 -11.67 -3.03
N GLU A 226 -10.23 -12.57 -3.91
CA GLU A 226 -9.62 -12.83 -5.22
C GLU A 226 -10.69 -12.79 -6.32
N LYS A 227 -10.30 -12.35 -7.53
CA LYS A 227 -11.17 -12.38 -8.71
C LYS A 227 -11.21 -13.80 -9.30
N LYS A 228 -11.89 -14.70 -8.61
CA LYS A 228 -12.05 -16.10 -9.01
C LYS A 228 -13.48 -16.59 -8.90
N CYS A 229 -13.77 -17.69 -9.59
CA CYS A 229 -15.01 -18.44 -9.45
C CYS A 229 -15.07 -19.11 -8.07
N ASP A 230 -16.18 -18.94 -7.35
CA ASP A 230 -16.38 -19.55 -6.03
C ASP A 230 -16.57 -21.08 -6.10
N GLY A 231 -16.93 -21.64 -7.27
CA GLY A 231 -17.10 -23.08 -7.43
C GLY A 231 -15.83 -23.83 -7.83
N CYS A 232 -15.05 -23.30 -8.78
CA CYS A 232 -13.88 -24.00 -9.35
C CYS A 232 -12.57 -23.23 -9.26
N ALA A 233 -12.54 -22.09 -8.54
CA ALA A 233 -11.38 -21.22 -8.37
C ALA A 233 -10.76 -20.64 -9.66
N THR A 234 -11.38 -20.84 -10.84
CA THR A 234 -10.86 -20.26 -12.09
C THR A 234 -10.87 -18.74 -12.06
N THR A 235 -9.84 -18.11 -12.60
CA THR A 235 -9.66 -16.65 -12.65
C THR A 235 -10.18 -16.02 -13.95
N LYS A 236 -11.01 -16.75 -14.72
CA LYS A 236 -11.62 -16.25 -15.96
C LYS A 236 -12.27 -14.87 -15.76
N ALA A 237 -12.11 -14.00 -16.77
CA ALA A 237 -12.41 -12.57 -16.63
C ALA A 237 -13.89 -12.24 -16.43
N ASN A 238 -14.81 -13.05 -16.99
CA ASN A 238 -16.25 -12.82 -16.99
C ASN A 238 -16.94 -13.78 -16.01
N LEU A 239 -16.97 -13.38 -14.74
CA LEU A 239 -17.71 -14.10 -13.71
C LEU A 239 -19.13 -13.54 -13.59
N MET A 240 -20.12 -14.42 -13.60
CA MET A 240 -21.53 -14.10 -13.40
C MET A 240 -21.86 -14.14 -11.91
N TRP A 241 -22.74 -13.24 -11.48
CA TRP A 241 -23.21 -13.22 -10.10
C TRP A 241 -24.21 -14.35 -9.84
N CYS A 242 -24.18 -14.92 -8.64
CA CYS A 242 -25.25 -15.78 -8.16
C CYS A 242 -26.59 -15.05 -8.25
N SER A 243 -27.56 -15.64 -8.94
CA SER A 243 -28.88 -15.04 -9.17
C SER A 243 -29.65 -14.72 -7.89
N ARG A 244 -29.39 -15.44 -6.78
CA ARG A 244 -30.05 -15.25 -5.47
C ARG A 244 -29.36 -14.22 -4.58
N CYS A 245 -28.11 -14.49 -4.18
CA CYS A 245 -27.43 -13.64 -3.20
C CYS A 245 -26.74 -12.42 -3.81
N LYS A 246 -26.47 -12.43 -5.13
CA LYS A 246 -25.67 -11.39 -5.79
C LYS A 246 -24.31 -11.15 -5.11
N ALA A 247 -23.74 -12.17 -4.47
CA ALA A 247 -22.50 -12.06 -3.69
C ALA A 247 -21.47 -13.15 -4.00
N ALA A 248 -21.90 -14.32 -4.47
CA ALA A 248 -21.00 -15.31 -5.08
C ALA A 248 -20.88 -15.07 -6.60
N ARG A 249 -19.76 -15.50 -7.19
CA ARG A 249 -19.37 -15.34 -8.59
C ARG A 249 -18.99 -16.68 -9.21
N TYR A 250 -19.49 -16.93 -10.41
CA TYR A 250 -19.30 -18.19 -11.11
C TYR A 250 -18.86 -17.98 -12.56
N CYS A 251 -17.99 -18.85 -13.06
CA CYS A 251 -17.55 -18.80 -14.46
C CYS A 251 -18.61 -19.36 -15.44
N SER A 252 -19.57 -20.14 -14.94
CA SER A 252 -20.66 -20.72 -15.73
C SER A 252 -21.86 -21.09 -14.84
N VAL A 253 -23.04 -21.23 -15.44
CA VAL A 253 -24.25 -21.72 -14.76
C VAL A 253 -24.04 -23.14 -14.24
N GLN A 254 -23.31 -23.98 -14.99
CA GLN A 254 -22.97 -25.33 -14.57
C GLN A 254 -22.14 -25.32 -13.28
N CYS A 255 -21.09 -24.49 -13.21
CA CYS A 255 -20.25 -24.39 -12.02
C CYS A 255 -21.05 -23.91 -10.80
N GLN A 256 -22.01 -22.99 -11.01
CA GLN A 256 -22.96 -22.61 -9.96
C GLN A 256 -23.81 -23.79 -9.49
N ARG A 257 -24.34 -24.62 -10.40
CA ARG A 257 -25.16 -25.79 -10.05
C ARG A 257 -24.38 -26.84 -9.27
N GLU A 258 -23.13 -27.08 -9.64
CA GLU A 258 -22.24 -28.03 -8.96
C GLU A 258 -21.91 -27.53 -7.54
N HIS A 259 -21.53 -26.26 -7.40
CA HIS A 259 -21.23 -25.64 -6.11
C HIS A 259 -22.49 -25.39 -5.25
N TRP A 260 -23.69 -25.44 -5.83
CA TRP A 260 -24.93 -25.11 -5.12
C TRP A 260 -25.17 -25.99 -3.89
N ARG A 261 -24.69 -27.24 -3.89
CA ARG A 261 -24.86 -28.18 -2.78
C ARG A 261 -24.32 -27.65 -1.46
N THR A 262 -23.17 -26.97 -1.51
CA THR A 262 -22.53 -26.34 -0.35
C THR A 262 -22.96 -24.88 -0.23
N HIS A 263 -22.92 -24.11 -1.32
CA HIS A 263 -23.23 -22.68 -1.29
C HIS A 263 -24.63 -22.34 -0.78
N LYS A 264 -25.64 -23.21 -0.99
CA LYS A 264 -27.02 -22.95 -0.54
C LYS A 264 -27.15 -22.67 0.97
N GLN A 265 -26.22 -23.18 1.78
CA GLN A 265 -26.21 -22.98 3.24
C GLN A 265 -25.79 -21.54 3.60
N ASP A 266 -24.87 -20.96 2.84
CA ASP A 266 -24.34 -19.61 3.06
C ASP A 266 -24.95 -18.55 2.12
N CYS A 267 -25.78 -18.98 1.16
CA CYS A 267 -26.42 -18.11 0.19
C CYS A 267 -27.51 -17.27 0.86
N ARG A 268 -27.24 -15.99 1.12
CA ARG A 268 -28.20 -15.05 1.71
C ARG A 268 -28.82 -14.18 0.61
N PRO A 269 -30.10 -14.34 0.23
CA PRO A 269 -30.74 -13.46 -0.75
C PRO A 269 -30.87 -12.01 -0.23
N ILE A 270 -31.04 -11.06 -1.14
CA ILE A 270 -31.35 -9.66 -0.78
C ILE A 270 -32.71 -9.62 -0.08
N ASN A 271 -32.75 -9.00 1.10
CA ASN A 271 -33.98 -8.77 1.87
C ASN A 271 -33.85 -7.50 2.75
N ALA A 272 -34.94 -7.08 3.38
CA ALA A 272 -34.97 -5.85 4.19
C ALA A 272 -33.97 -5.84 5.38
N SER A 273 -33.62 -7.01 5.93
CA SER A 273 -32.71 -7.11 7.07
C SER A 273 -31.23 -6.96 6.69
N ASN A 274 -30.83 -7.39 5.49
CA ASN A 274 -29.43 -7.39 5.05
C ASN A 274 -29.13 -6.38 3.93
N SER A 275 -30.13 -5.60 3.51
CA SER A 275 -29.98 -4.59 2.48
C SER A 275 -30.75 -3.31 2.81
N VAL A 276 -30.39 -2.25 2.11
CA VAL A 276 -31.05 -0.95 2.15
C VAL A 276 -31.29 -0.47 0.73
N THR A 277 -32.38 0.25 0.52
CA THR A 277 -32.69 0.90 -0.75
C THR A 277 -32.49 2.39 -0.58
N VAL A 278 -31.66 2.99 -1.43
CA VAL A 278 -31.32 4.41 -1.36
C VAL A 278 -31.50 5.09 -2.70
N ARG A 279 -31.80 6.39 -2.67
CA ARG A 279 -31.91 7.22 -3.86
C ARG A 279 -30.56 7.86 -4.20
N PRO A 280 -29.89 7.46 -5.29
CA PRO A 280 -28.63 8.05 -5.71
C PRO A 280 -28.82 9.48 -6.24
N ARG A 281 -27.88 10.37 -5.93
CA ARG A 281 -27.73 11.70 -6.54
C ARG A 281 -26.47 11.73 -7.41
N TYR A 282 -26.60 12.19 -8.65
CA TYR A 282 -25.49 12.25 -9.61
C TYR A 282 -24.99 13.70 -9.74
N GLY A 283 -23.71 13.89 -10.02
CA GLY A 283 -23.10 15.22 -10.09
C GLY A 283 -21.63 15.18 -10.50
N VAL A 284 -21.02 16.36 -10.69
CA VAL A 284 -19.59 16.49 -10.97
C VAL A 284 -18.82 16.42 -9.65
N TYR A 285 -17.89 15.49 -9.56
CA TYR A 285 -17.00 15.34 -8.40
C TYR A 285 -15.60 15.80 -8.80
N LEU A 286 -15.00 16.68 -8.00
CA LEU A 286 -13.67 17.25 -8.29
C LEU A 286 -12.60 16.16 -8.33
N ASP A 287 -11.63 16.33 -9.23
CA ASP A 287 -10.43 15.49 -9.29
C ASP A 287 -9.63 15.62 -7.99
N SER A 288 -9.53 14.52 -7.24
CA SER A 288 -8.77 14.46 -6.00
C SER A 288 -7.36 13.96 -6.27
N MET A 289 -6.34 14.71 -5.86
CA MET A 289 -4.97 14.20 -5.74
C MET A 289 -4.92 13.12 -4.64
N SER A 290 -4.21 12.02 -4.87
CA SER A 290 -4.05 11.00 -3.83
C SER A 290 -3.13 11.53 -2.72
N ALA A 291 -3.36 11.14 -1.46
CA ALA A 291 -2.47 11.54 -0.37
C ALA A 291 -1.04 11.04 -0.60
N SER A 292 -0.87 9.89 -1.26
CA SER A 292 0.43 9.35 -1.66
C SER A 292 1.13 10.25 -2.68
N ASP A 293 0.41 10.82 -3.67
CA ASP A 293 1.00 11.78 -4.61
C ASP A 293 1.40 13.09 -3.91
N MET A 294 0.59 13.57 -2.96
CA MET A 294 0.95 14.71 -2.12
C MET A 294 2.21 14.44 -1.30
N ILE A 295 2.34 13.24 -0.73
CA ILE A 295 3.53 12.82 0.04
C ILE A 295 4.74 12.72 -0.88
N ARG A 296 4.62 12.03 -2.03
CA ARG A 296 5.70 11.90 -3.03
C ARG A 296 6.23 13.27 -3.44
N GLN A 297 5.33 14.22 -3.74
CA GLN A 297 5.72 15.60 -4.03
C GLN A 297 6.48 16.24 -2.86
N ARG A 298 5.99 16.07 -1.63
CA ARG A 298 6.63 16.61 -0.41
C ARG A 298 8.01 16.01 -0.17
N VAL A 299 8.24 14.73 -0.48
CA VAL A 299 9.53 14.05 -0.29
C VAL A 299 10.43 14.07 -1.54
N GLY A 300 10.07 14.83 -2.58
CA GLY A 300 10.88 14.97 -3.79
C GLY A 300 10.88 13.73 -4.70
N ILE A 301 9.94 12.81 -4.51
CA ILE A 301 9.73 11.66 -5.38
C ILE A 301 8.78 12.09 -6.51
N PRO A 302 9.11 11.83 -7.80
CA PRO A 302 8.21 12.13 -8.91
C PRO A 302 6.82 11.48 -8.72
N ILE A 303 5.77 12.28 -8.91
CA ILE A 303 4.39 11.81 -8.99
C ILE A 303 4.27 10.95 -10.26
N ARG A 304 3.72 9.74 -10.15
CA ARG A 304 3.44 8.92 -11.33
C ARG A 304 2.37 9.64 -12.15
N ALA A 305 2.53 9.68 -13.49
CA ALA A 305 1.49 10.21 -14.36
C ALA A 305 0.17 9.47 -14.08
N THR A 306 -0.77 10.11 -13.42
CA THR A 306 -2.10 9.53 -13.20
C THR A 306 -2.76 9.42 -14.57
N SER A 307 -3.20 8.22 -14.95
CA SER A 307 -4.13 8.08 -16.07
C SER A 307 -5.29 9.04 -15.83
N LYS A 308 -5.64 9.89 -16.81
CA LYS A 308 -6.80 10.78 -16.73
C LYS A 308 -7.95 10.00 -16.11
N VAL A 309 -8.32 10.34 -14.87
CA VAL A 309 -9.45 9.69 -14.20
C VAL A 309 -10.63 9.92 -15.12
N ARG A 310 -11.29 8.84 -15.56
CA ARG A 310 -12.51 8.99 -16.35
C ARG A 310 -13.45 9.86 -15.53
N GLN A 311 -13.79 11.03 -16.06
CA GLN A 311 -14.70 11.97 -15.41
C GLN A 311 -15.91 11.21 -14.91
N ALA A 312 -16.27 11.43 -13.63
CA ALA A 312 -17.38 10.73 -12.99
C ALA A 312 -18.66 10.87 -13.83
N ALA A 313 -19.42 9.79 -13.96
CA ALA A 313 -20.70 9.83 -14.65
C ALA A 313 -21.62 10.84 -13.95
N THR A 314 -21.98 11.93 -14.65
CA THR A 314 -22.89 12.97 -14.17
C THR A 314 -24.35 12.52 -14.15
N HIS A 315 -24.63 11.31 -14.65
CA HIS A 315 -25.97 10.74 -14.80
C HIS A 315 -25.97 9.27 -14.40
N ALA A 316 -27.17 8.75 -14.14
CA ALA A 316 -27.39 7.31 -14.00
C ALA A 316 -26.87 6.56 -15.23
N PRO A 317 -26.22 5.39 -15.07
CA PRO A 317 -25.93 4.52 -16.20
C PRO A 317 -27.22 4.18 -16.95
N PRO A 318 -27.19 4.07 -18.29
CA PRO A 318 -28.34 3.58 -19.03
C PRO A 318 -28.65 2.14 -18.57
N LEU A 319 -29.92 1.89 -18.29
CA LEU A 319 -30.47 0.59 -17.92
C LEU A 319 -31.59 0.24 -18.89
N HIS A 320 -31.69 -1.03 -19.28
CA HIS A 320 -32.88 -1.52 -19.94
C HIS A 320 -34.04 -1.55 -18.92
N PRO A 321 -35.30 -1.25 -19.32
CA PRO A 321 -36.44 -1.15 -18.39
C PRO A 321 -36.65 -2.35 -17.45
N ASP A 322 -36.26 -3.55 -17.90
CA ASP A 322 -36.39 -4.81 -17.14
C ASP A 322 -35.07 -5.34 -16.56
N GLU A 323 -33.97 -4.57 -16.67
CA GLU A 323 -32.64 -5.05 -16.29
C GLU A 323 -32.11 -4.35 -15.04
N ALA A 324 -32.16 -5.07 -13.92
CA ALA A 324 -31.45 -4.65 -12.72
C ALA A 324 -29.96 -5.01 -12.80
N LYS A 325 -29.09 -4.01 -12.67
CA LYS A 325 -27.64 -4.17 -12.84
C LYS A 325 -26.93 -4.44 -11.52
N ALA A 326 -26.43 -5.66 -11.35
CA ALA A 326 -25.60 -6.04 -10.20
C ALA A 326 -24.15 -5.51 -10.34
N MET A 327 -23.59 -5.00 -9.25
CA MET A 327 -22.23 -4.47 -9.22
C MET A 327 -21.61 -4.54 -7.82
N THR A 328 -20.30 -4.34 -7.74
CA THR A 328 -19.63 -3.98 -6.49
C THR A 328 -19.53 -2.47 -6.40
N VAL A 329 -19.98 -1.90 -5.29
CA VAL A 329 -19.77 -0.49 -4.96
C VAL A 329 -18.82 -0.35 -3.79
N LYS A 330 -17.99 0.68 -3.83
CA LYS A 330 -17.32 1.22 -2.65
C LYS A 330 -18.19 2.35 -2.10
N VAL A 331 -18.51 2.28 -0.82
CA VAL A 331 -19.12 3.37 -0.06
C VAL A 331 -18.04 4.03 0.78
N GLN A 332 -17.94 5.35 0.70
CA GLN A 332 -17.01 6.15 1.46
C GLN A 332 -17.77 7.18 2.29
N ILE A 333 -17.57 7.11 3.61
CA ILE A 333 -18.04 8.12 4.54
C ILE A 333 -17.10 9.34 4.38
N PRO A 334 -17.64 10.56 4.30
CA PRO A 334 -16.82 11.76 4.31
C PRO A 334 -15.96 11.79 5.57
N TYR A 335 -14.66 11.88 5.36
CA TYR A 335 -13.66 11.79 6.42
C TYR A 335 -12.94 13.11 6.58
N ARG A 336 -12.98 13.71 7.77
CA ARG A 336 -12.15 14.86 8.16
C ARG A 336 -11.14 14.38 9.21
N PRO A 337 -9.83 14.34 8.90
CA PRO A 337 -8.81 13.78 9.79
C PRO A 337 -8.65 14.47 11.16
N LYS A 338 -9.33 15.60 11.41
CA LYS A 338 -9.25 16.39 12.65
C LYS A 338 -10.57 16.51 13.41
N GLU A 339 -11.66 15.92 12.90
CA GLU A 339 -12.94 15.90 13.60
C GLU A 339 -13.13 14.53 14.26
N PRO A 340 -13.69 14.47 15.48
CA PRO A 340 -14.06 13.21 16.11
C PRO A 340 -14.91 12.37 15.16
N LEU A 341 -14.72 11.04 15.16
CA LEU A 341 -15.57 10.09 14.41
C LEU A 341 -17.08 10.23 14.72
N SER A 342 -17.44 10.92 15.81
CA SER A 342 -18.81 11.25 16.22
C SER A 342 -19.37 12.57 15.63
N SER A 343 -18.58 13.37 14.91
CA SER A 343 -19.03 14.64 14.32
C SER A 343 -20.06 14.38 13.21
N PRO A 344 -21.30 14.91 13.32
CA PRO A 344 -22.31 14.73 12.29
C PRO A 344 -21.89 15.48 11.02
N VAL A 345 -21.60 14.71 9.97
CA VAL A 345 -21.27 15.21 8.64
C VAL A 345 -22.52 15.85 8.03
N LEU A 346 -22.73 17.14 8.29
CA LEU A 346 -24.02 17.79 7.97
C LEU A 346 -24.20 18.16 6.49
N TRP A 347 -23.19 18.04 5.61
CA TRP A 347 -23.29 18.64 4.26
C TRP A 347 -22.72 17.84 3.07
N SER A 348 -22.06 16.70 3.28
CA SER A 348 -21.61 15.84 2.18
C SER A 348 -22.24 14.45 2.33
N GLY A 349 -23.03 14.01 1.34
CA GLY A 349 -23.56 12.65 1.32
C GLY A 349 -22.46 11.58 1.29
N LEU A 350 -22.82 10.31 1.52
CA LEU A 350 -21.93 9.17 1.30
C LEU A 350 -21.54 9.13 -0.17
N LEU A 351 -20.25 8.99 -0.48
CA LEU A 351 -19.79 8.80 -1.85
C LEU A 351 -19.86 7.31 -2.20
N VAL A 352 -20.59 6.96 -3.26
CA VAL A 352 -20.79 5.58 -3.70
C VAL A 352 -20.35 5.43 -5.15
N TYR A 353 -19.45 4.50 -5.45
CA TYR A 353 -18.96 4.32 -6.81
C TYR A 353 -18.45 2.90 -7.09
N ASN A 354 -18.42 2.51 -8.37
CA ASN A 354 -17.85 1.23 -8.80
C ASN A 354 -16.38 1.36 -9.24
N LYS A 355 -15.68 0.22 -9.41
CA LYS A 355 -14.26 0.19 -9.77
C LYS A 355 -13.91 1.02 -11.01
N SER A 356 -14.72 0.94 -12.07
CA SER A 356 -14.46 1.64 -13.34
C SER A 356 -14.81 3.13 -13.31
N ARG A 357 -15.38 3.63 -12.21
CA ARG A 357 -16.01 4.96 -12.09
C ARG A 357 -17.14 5.22 -13.09
N SER A 358 -17.59 4.18 -13.80
CA SER A 358 -18.74 4.28 -14.73
C SER A 358 -20.06 4.44 -13.98
N PHE A 359 -20.08 4.18 -12.68
CA PHE A 359 -21.16 4.51 -11.76
C PHE A 359 -20.55 5.26 -10.58
N THR A 360 -21.03 6.48 -10.35
CA THR A 360 -20.66 7.32 -9.19
C THR A 360 -21.89 8.11 -8.78
N CYS A 361 -22.23 8.10 -7.50
CA CYS A 361 -23.32 8.90 -6.94
C CYS A 361 -23.04 9.27 -5.48
N THR A 362 -23.89 10.14 -4.93
CA THR A 362 -23.95 10.43 -3.51
C THR A 362 -25.27 9.96 -2.92
N VAL A 363 -25.24 9.55 -1.66
CA VAL A 363 -26.42 9.22 -0.87
C VAL A 363 -26.49 10.19 0.29
N HIS A 364 -27.55 11.00 0.36
CA HIS A 364 -27.74 11.99 1.40
C HIS A 364 -28.68 11.47 2.49
N ARG A 365 -28.51 11.99 3.71
CA ARG A 365 -29.27 11.58 4.90
C ARG A 365 -30.68 12.17 4.96
N ASP A 366 -30.91 13.27 4.26
CA ASP A 366 -32.15 14.05 4.24
C ASP A 366 -33.38 13.29 3.72
N ASN A 367 -33.19 12.35 2.78
CA ASN A 367 -34.30 11.61 2.16
C ASN A 367 -34.70 10.33 2.90
N ASP A 368 -33.73 9.60 3.47
CA ASP A 368 -33.94 8.33 4.18
C ASP A 368 -32.83 8.13 5.20
N PHE A 369 -33.03 8.70 6.39
CA PHE A 369 -32.04 8.67 7.46
C PHE A 369 -31.82 7.24 8.00
N VAL A 370 -32.83 6.37 7.99
CA VAL A 370 -32.71 4.99 8.50
C VAL A 370 -31.78 4.19 7.61
N SER A 371 -32.00 4.21 6.29
CA SER A 371 -31.11 3.52 5.36
C SER A 371 -29.71 4.11 5.36
N TYR A 372 -29.58 5.43 5.42
CA TYR A 372 -28.29 6.12 5.51
C TYR A 372 -27.50 5.67 6.75
N ASP A 373 -28.13 5.73 7.94
CA ASP A 373 -27.47 5.42 9.21
C ASP A 373 -27.08 3.93 9.27
N ARG A 374 -27.89 3.04 8.71
CA ARG A 374 -27.53 1.60 8.57
C ARG A 374 -26.31 1.37 7.68
N ILE A 375 -26.13 2.14 6.61
CA ILE A 375 -24.92 2.07 5.76
C ILE A 375 -23.72 2.57 6.55
N VAL A 376 -23.85 3.71 7.22
CA VAL A 376 -22.78 4.30 8.04
C VAL A 376 -22.33 3.32 9.11
N GLU A 377 -23.27 2.69 9.81
CA GLU A 377 -22.97 1.69 10.84
C GLU A 377 -22.22 0.49 10.26
N ALA A 378 -22.66 -0.03 9.12
CA ALA A 378 -21.97 -1.14 8.46
C ALA A 378 -20.54 -0.76 8.03
N VAL A 379 -20.33 0.46 7.52
CA VAL A 379 -18.99 0.96 7.15
C VAL A 379 -18.11 1.18 8.38
N ARG A 380 -18.65 1.73 9.48
CA ARG A 380 -17.90 2.01 10.70
C ARG A 380 -17.45 0.75 11.43
N THR A 381 -18.32 -0.24 11.50
CA THR A 381 -18.07 -1.49 12.24
C THR A 381 -17.24 -2.49 11.47
N LYS A 382 -17.43 -2.59 10.16
CA LYS A 382 -16.85 -3.66 9.32
C LYS A 382 -15.98 -3.14 8.18
N GLY A 383 -15.99 -1.83 7.92
CA GLY A 383 -15.19 -1.21 6.88
C GLY A 383 -13.76 -0.89 7.31
N ALA A 384 -12.91 -0.63 6.32
CA ALA A 384 -11.53 -0.27 6.55
C ALA A 384 -11.42 1.10 7.23
N GLY A 385 -10.82 1.12 8.43
CA GLY A 385 -10.65 2.32 9.26
C GLY A 385 -11.98 3.01 9.60
N GLY A 386 -13.11 2.28 9.55
CA GLY A 386 -14.44 2.83 9.75
C GLY A 386 -14.89 3.89 8.74
N ALA A 387 -14.16 4.06 7.63
CA ALA A 387 -14.37 5.17 6.69
C ALA A 387 -14.80 4.70 5.29
N LYS A 388 -14.49 3.46 4.90
CA LYS A 388 -14.86 2.91 3.60
C LYS A 388 -15.12 1.41 3.65
N ALA A 389 -16.12 0.95 2.91
CA ALA A 389 -16.42 -0.47 2.78
C ALA A 389 -16.92 -0.78 1.36
N TYR A 390 -16.89 -2.06 1.02
CA TYR A 390 -17.24 -2.57 -0.30
C TYR A 390 -18.44 -3.48 -0.16
N PHE A 391 -19.45 -3.29 -1.01
CA PHE A 391 -20.71 -4.01 -0.90
C PHE A 391 -21.15 -4.55 -2.26
N PRO A 392 -21.86 -5.69 -2.28
CA PRO A 392 -22.74 -6.02 -3.39
C PRO A 392 -23.85 -4.98 -3.47
N ALA A 393 -24.16 -4.55 -4.68
CA ALA A 393 -25.26 -3.63 -4.93
C ALA A 393 -25.99 -3.97 -6.23
N GLN A 394 -27.24 -3.53 -6.32
CA GLN A 394 -28.09 -3.69 -7.49
C GLN A 394 -28.75 -2.34 -7.80
N LEU A 395 -28.49 -1.83 -9.00
CA LEU A 395 -29.16 -0.65 -9.52
C LEU A 395 -30.40 -1.12 -10.29
N GLU A 396 -31.59 -0.90 -9.75
CA GLU A 396 -32.86 -1.32 -10.36
C GLU A 396 -33.41 -0.25 -11.30
N SER A 397 -33.19 1.02 -10.99
CA SER A 397 -33.54 2.17 -11.82
C SER A 397 -32.54 3.31 -11.57
N GLY A 398 -32.61 4.37 -12.37
CA GLY A 398 -31.74 5.54 -12.19
C GLY A 398 -31.83 6.17 -10.79
N ASP A 399 -32.94 5.98 -10.09
CA ASP A 399 -33.24 6.53 -8.76
C ASP A 399 -33.37 5.46 -7.66
N LYS A 400 -33.12 4.18 -7.94
CA LYS A 400 -33.23 3.08 -6.96
C LYS A 400 -31.98 2.21 -6.94
N LEU A 401 -31.15 2.41 -5.91
CA LEU A 401 -29.96 1.62 -5.64
C LEU A 401 -30.18 0.76 -4.38
N ILE A 402 -30.03 -0.54 -4.50
CA ILE A 402 -30.05 -1.48 -3.37
C ILE A 402 -28.61 -1.80 -2.99
N ILE A 403 -28.23 -1.57 -1.72
CA ILE A 403 -26.91 -1.90 -1.17
C ILE A 403 -27.06 -2.99 -0.13
N LYS A 404 -26.32 -4.09 -0.29
CA LYS A 404 -26.39 -5.25 0.61
C LYS A 404 -25.43 -5.11 1.79
N ILE A 405 -25.80 -4.26 2.74
CA ILE A 405 -24.99 -3.91 3.91
C ILE A 405 -24.70 -5.06 4.88
N GLY A 406 -25.45 -6.16 4.82
CA GLY A 406 -25.20 -7.37 5.61
C GLY A 406 -23.93 -8.13 5.18
N GLU A 407 -23.37 -7.81 4.01
CA GLU A 407 -22.21 -8.46 3.43
C GLU A 407 -21.17 -7.42 3.01
N VAL A 408 -20.15 -7.26 3.84
CA VAL A 408 -18.96 -6.47 3.50
C VAL A 408 -17.99 -7.36 2.74
N LEU A 409 -17.59 -6.89 1.57
CA LEU A 409 -16.62 -7.54 0.69
C LEU A 409 -15.20 -7.17 1.14
N ALA A 410 -14.24 -8.02 0.80
CA ALA A 410 -12.81 -7.73 0.95
C ALA A 410 -12.46 -6.39 0.30
N GLU A 411 -11.55 -5.61 0.92
CA GLU A 411 -11.09 -4.36 0.34
C GLU A 411 -10.51 -4.61 -1.05
N GLN A 412 -11.06 -3.91 -2.02
CA GLN A 412 -10.64 -4.05 -3.40
C GLN A 412 -9.58 -3.00 -3.73
N PRO A 413 -8.60 -3.32 -4.59
CA PRO A 413 -7.51 -2.42 -5.00
C PRO A 413 -7.97 -1.31 -5.98
N PHE A 414 -9.20 -0.79 -5.81
CA PHE A 414 -9.93 0.09 -6.74
C PHE A 414 -9.19 1.35 -7.14
#